data_AF-A0A6P1WZ94-F1
#
_entry.id   AF-A0A6P1WZ94-F1
#
_cell.length_a   1.000
_cell.length_b   1.000
_cell.length_c   1.000
_cell.angle_alpha   90.00
_cell.angle_beta   90.00
_cell.angle_gamma   90.00
#
_symmetry.space_group_name_H-M   'P 1'
#
loop_
_entity.id
_entity.type
_entity.pdbx_description
1 polymer ?
#
loop_
_entity_poly.entity_id
_entity_poly.type
_entity_poly.pdbx_seq_one_letter_code
_entity_poly.pdbx_strand_id
1 'polypeptide(L)'
;MSTSEYRIAGVKTKMDVKQKKLQKSIVQLQNRLEELKQPNRVEDKYDISFLSQLHRLPKRKMIIPSHEAKIGQQYLWHTPTIHLNSGDKLGIIGRNGAGKTTYLNDIVSVIPPTYKICYF
;
A
#
# COMPACT_ATOMS: atom_id res chain seq x y z
N MET A 1 17.25 -41.67 73.87
CA MET A 1 17.08 -40.34 73.22
C MET A 1 16.07 -39.54 74.02
N SER A 2 16.39 -38.28 74.33
CA SER A 2 15.67 -37.47 75.33
C SER A 2 14.45 -36.77 74.71
N THR A 3 13.39 -36.58 75.50
CA THR A 3 12.11 -35.94 75.09
C THR A 3 12.31 -34.54 74.48
N SER A 4 13.41 -33.87 74.81
CA SER A 4 13.82 -32.58 74.28
C SER A 4 14.25 -32.62 72.80
N GLU A 5 14.86 -33.71 72.34
CA GLU A 5 15.35 -33.86 70.95
C GLU A 5 14.19 -33.98 69.96
N TYR A 6 13.10 -34.66 70.37
CA TYR A 6 11.90 -34.82 69.54
C TYR A 6 11.19 -33.48 69.28
N ARG A 7 11.17 -32.58 70.27
CA ARG A 7 10.57 -31.25 70.14
C ARG A 7 11.37 -30.35 69.20
N ILE A 8 12.71 -30.45 69.21
CA ILE A 8 13.58 -29.69 68.31
C ILE A 8 13.44 -30.18 66.86
N ALA A 9 13.39 -31.50 66.63
CA ALA A 9 13.18 -32.07 65.29
C ALA A 9 11.80 -31.71 64.69
N GLY A 10 10.74 -31.70 65.51
CA GLY A 10 9.38 -31.32 65.09
C GLY A 10 9.21 -29.83 64.79
N VAL A 11 9.98 -28.95 65.44
CA VAL A 11 9.99 -27.51 65.15
C VAL A 11 10.80 -27.21 63.89
N LYS A 12 11.96 -27.87 63.71
CA LYS A 12 12.82 -27.73 62.51
C LYS A 12 12.07 -28.12 61.23
N THR A 13 11.36 -29.25 61.27
CA THR A 13 10.53 -29.72 60.15
C THR A 13 9.35 -28.80 59.82
N LYS A 14 8.67 -28.22 60.82
CA LYS A 14 7.60 -27.23 60.59
C LYS A 14 8.13 -25.94 59.95
N MET A 15 9.31 -25.47 60.38
CA MET A 15 9.97 -24.31 59.77
C MET A 15 10.40 -24.61 58.33
N ASP A 16 10.97 -25.78 58.07
CA ASP A 16 11.37 -26.21 56.71
C ASP A 16 10.18 -26.27 55.75
N VAL A 17 9.03 -26.79 56.20
CA VAL A 17 7.79 -26.81 55.38
C VAL A 17 7.29 -25.40 55.08
N LYS A 18 7.35 -24.49 56.06
CA LYS A 18 6.97 -23.07 55.87
C LYS A 18 7.94 -22.38 54.90
N GLN A 19 9.24 -22.67 55.00
CA GLN A 19 10.28 -22.13 54.13
C GLN A 19 10.13 -22.62 52.68
N LYS A 20 9.81 -23.90 52.47
CA LYS A 20 9.48 -24.46 51.14
C LYS A 20 8.23 -23.81 50.52
N LYS A 21 7.19 -23.55 51.30
CA LYS A 21 5.97 -22.86 50.81
C LYS A 21 6.28 -21.42 50.36
N LEU A 22 7.07 -20.70 51.15
CA LEU A 22 7.54 -19.34 50.82
C LEU A 22 8.40 -19.32 49.54
N GLN A 23 9.33 -20.26 49.40
CA GLN A 23 10.12 -20.40 48.18
C GLN A 23 9.25 -20.68 46.96
N LYS A 24 8.25 -21.56 47.10
CA LYS A 24 7.31 -21.86 46.01
C LYS A 24 6.49 -20.64 45.58
N SER A 25 6.04 -19.80 46.52
CA SER A 25 5.31 -18.57 46.16
C SER A 25 6.21 -17.52 45.49
N ILE A 26 7.48 -17.42 45.91
CA ILE A 26 8.45 -16.51 45.28
C ILE A 26 8.68 -16.89 43.82
N VAL A 27 8.89 -18.18 43.53
CA VAL A 27 9.06 -18.69 42.16
C VAL A 27 7.82 -18.43 41.31
N GLN A 28 6.62 -18.62 41.87
CA GLN A 28 5.37 -18.33 41.15
C GLN A 28 5.22 -16.84 40.81
N LEU A 29 5.60 -15.95 41.73
CA LEU A 29 5.58 -14.51 41.49
C LEU A 29 6.64 -14.09 40.47
N GLN A 30 7.82 -14.70 40.49
CA GLN A 30 8.85 -14.50 39.47
C GLN A 30 8.35 -14.89 38.08
N ASN A 31 7.74 -16.08 37.94
CA ASN A 31 7.17 -16.52 36.66
C ASN A 31 6.06 -15.57 36.16
N ARG A 32 5.14 -15.14 37.04
CA ARG A 32 4.10 -14.17 36.67
C ARG A 32 4.67 -12.81 36.25
N LEU A 33 5.73 -12.36 36.92
CA LEU A 33 6.39 -11.10 36.58
C LEU A 33 7.09 -11.19 35.21
N GLU A 34 7.62 -12.35 34.85
CA GLU A 34 8.22 -12.60 33.54
C GLU A 34 7.17 -12.67 32.43
N GLU A 35 6.04 -13.34 32.67
CA GLU A 35 4.89 -13.39 31.74
C GLU A 35 4.33 -11.99 31.44
N LEU A 36 4.26 -11.11 32.45
CA LEU A 36 3.74 -9.74 32.29
C LEU A 36 4.72 -8.78 31.60
N LYS A 37 6.03 -9.08 31.60
CA LYS A 37 7.06 -8.24 30.96
C LYS A 37 7.02 -8.29 29.44
N GLN A 38 6.37 -9.30 28.86
CA GLN A 38 6.20 -9.40 27.43
C GLN A 38 4.71 -9.27 27.10
N PRO A 39 4.18 -8.03 27.03
CA PRO A 39 2.95 -7.84 26.29
C PRO A 39 3.23 -8.34 24.87
N ASN A 40 2.62 -9.44 24.48
CA ASN A 40 2.53 -9.83 23.09
C ASN A 40 1.80 -8.69 22.38
N ARG A 41 2.59 -7.76 21.82
CA ARG A 41 2.07 -6.77 20.88
C ARG A 41 1.48 -7.59 19.76
N VAL A 42 0.17 -7.69 19.74
CA VAL A 42 -0.55 -8.11 18.54
C VAL A 42 -0.27 -6.98 17.56
N GLU A 43 0.79 -7.14 16.76
CA GLU A 43 0.99 -6.29 15.61
C GLU A 43 -0.17 -6.59 14.68
N ASP A 44 -1.13 -5.68 14.62
CA ASP A 44 -2.17 -5.71 13.62
C ASP A 44 -1.47 -5.67 12.26
N LYS A 45 -1.27 -6.84 11.65
CA LYS A 45 -0.79 -6.96 10.28
C LYS A 45 -1.92 -6.51 9.37
N TYR A 46 -1.98 -5.20 9.14
CA TYR A 46 -2.82 -4.66 8.08
C TYR A 46 -2.34 -5.23 6.75
N ASP A 47 -3.20 -6.00 6.09
CA ASP A 47 -2.94 -6.50 4.75
C ASP A 47 -3.07 -5.34 3.75
N ILE A 48 -2.00 -4.57 3.60
CA ILE A 48 -1.88 -3.51 2.59
C ILE A 48 -1.50 -4.07 1.21
N SER A 49 -1.62 -5.38 0.97
CA SER A 49 -1.35 -5.98 -0.33
C SER A 49 -2.20 -5.37 -1.45
N PHE A 50 -3.39 -4.83 -1.14
CA PHE A 50 -4.21 -4.07 -2.08
C PHE A 50 -3.49 -2.84 -2.67
N LEU A 51 -2.66 -2.13 -1.88
CA LEU A 51 -1.90 -0.99 -2.40
C LEU A 51 -0.93 -1.41 -3.50
N SER A 52 -0.40 -2.63 -3.44
CA SER A 52 0.48 -3.16 -4.50
C SER A 52 -0.26 -3.42 -5.84
N GLN A 53 -1.59 -3.65 -5.79
CA GLN A 53 -2.40 -3.81 -7.00
C GLN A 53 -2.64 -2.47 -7.71
N LEU A 54 -2.68 -1.34 -6.98
CA LEU A 54 -2.86 -0.01 -7.58
C LEU A 54 -1.70 0.38 -8.50
N HIS A 55 -0.48 -0.09 -8.23
CA HIS A 55 0.71 0.16 -9.06
C HIS A 55 0.72 -0.66 -10.36
N ARG A 56 -0.19 -1.63 -10.52
CA ARG A 56 -0.31 -2.50 -11.70
C ARG A 56 -1.34 -2.04 -12.72
N LEU A 57 -1.89 -0.83 -12.57
CA LEU A 57 -2.73 -0.30 -13.64
C LEU A 57 -1.88 -0.20 -14.92
N PRO A 58 -2.29 -0.84 -16.02
CA PRO A 58 -1.50 -0.82 -17.24
C PRO A 58 -1.41 0.64 -17.71
N LYS A 59 -0.17 1.12 -17.89
CA LYS A 59 0.08 2.41 -18.53
C LYS A 59 -0.51 2.33 -19.94
N ARG A 60 -1.67 2.95 -20.13
CA ARG A 60 -2.32 3.00 -21.44
C ARG A 60 -1.46 3.86 -22.36
N LYS A 61 -1.10 3.30 -23.51
CA LYS A 61 -0.42 3.98 -24.60
C LYS A 61 -1.43 4.16 -25.73
N MET A 62 -1.51 5.35 -26.28
CA MET A 62 -2.33 5.70 -27.44
C MET A 62 -1.40 6.13 -28.58
N ILE A 63 -1.72 5.68 -29.78
CA ILE A 63 -1.00 6.08 -31.00
C ILE A 63 -2.02 6.70 -31.93
N ILE A 64 -1.80 7.96 -32.28
CA ILE A 64 -2.56 8.65 -33.33
C ILE A 64 -1.66 8.60 -34.57
N PRO A 65 -2.08 7.93 -35.67
CA PRO A 65 -1.29 7.86 -36.89
C PRO A 65 -1.12 9.26 -37.52
N SER A 66 -0.27 9.39 -38.54
CA SER A 66 -0.13 10.64 -39.29
C SER A 66 -1.43 10.97 -40.03
N HIS A 67 -1.91 12.20 -39.92
CA HIS A 67 -3.10 12.69 -40.62
C HIS A 67 -2.77 13.90 -41.49
N GLU A 68 -3.41 14.00 -42.65
CA GLU A 68 -3.35 15.17 -43.51
C GLU A 68 -4.76 15.61 -43.91
N ALA A 69 -4.96 16.92 -44.02
CA ALA A 69 -6.19 17.47 -44.56
C ALA A 69 -5.89 18.52 -45.64
N LYS A 70 -6.69 18.49 -46.71
CA LYS A 70 -6.56 19.40 -47.85
C LYS A 70 -7.90 20.04 -48.13
N ILE A 71 -7.88 21.32 -48.49
CA ILE A 71 -9.03 22.03 -49.06
C ILE A 71 -8.61 22.50 -50.44
N GLY A 72 -9.24 21.94 -51.47
CA GLY A 72 -8.83 22.16 -52.86
C GLY A 72 -7.40 21.66 -53.11
N GLN A 73 -6.50 22.58 -53.50
CA GLN A 73 -5.08 22.28 -53.72
C GLN A 73 -4.17 22.63 -52.53
N GLN A 74 -4.71 23.21 -51.45
CA GLN A 74 -3.90 23.61 -50.30
C GLN A 74 -4.03 22.62 -49.15
N TYR A 75 -2.90 22.27 -48.54
CA TYR A 75 -2.86 21.53 -47.29
C TYR A 75 -3.26 22.46 -46.14
N LEU A 76 -4.25 22.03 -45.37
CA LEU A 76 -4.64 22.72 -44.13
C LEU A 76 -3.69 22.35 -42.99
N TRP A 77 -3.33 21.07 -42.89
CA TRP A 77 -2.30 20.57 -41.99
C TRP A 77 -1.75 19.22 -42.45
N HIS A 78 -0.58 18.88 -41.93
CA HIS A 78 0.03 17.56 -41.99
C HIS A 78 0.63 17.27 -40.60
N THR A 79 0.17 16.20 -39.94
CA THR A 79 0.64 15.82 -38.61
C THR A 79 1.46 14.53 -38.66
N PRO A 80 2.55 14.44 -37.88
CA PRO A 80 3.28 13.18 -37.73
C PRO A 80 2.45 12.20 -36.89
N THR A 81 2.89 10.94 -36.84
CA THR A 81 2.38 9.98 -35.86
C THR A 81 2.69 10.46 -34.45
N ILE A 82 1.67 10.54 -33.58
CA ILE A 82 1.78 11.00 -32.21
C ILE A 82 1.64 9.80 -31.26
N HIS A 83 2.59 9.66 -30.34
CA HIS A 83 2.53 8.68 -29.26
C HIS A 83 2.18 9.38 -27.95
N LEU A 84 1.10 8.97 -27.30
CA LEU A 84 0.62 9.51 -26.03
C LEU A 84 0.62 8.42 -24.96
N ASN A 85 1.17 8.74 -23.81
CA ASN A 85 1.17 7.90 -22.62
C ASN A 85 0.11 8.39 -21.62
N SER A 86 -0.18 7.56 -20.63
CA SER A 86 -1.07 7.94 -19.54
C SER A 86 -0.52 9.14 -18.77
N GLY A 87 -1.28 10.23 -18.75
CA GLY A 87 -0.90 11.50 -18.10
C GLY A 87 -0.47 12.59 -19.09
N ASP A 88 -0.22 12.25 -20.36
CA ASP A 88 0.19 13.22 -21.36
C ASP A 88 -0.97 14.17 -21.72
N LYS A 89 -0.63 15.43 -22.01
CA LYS A 89 -1.56 16.46 -22.49
C LYS A 89 -1.06 16.97 -23.84
N LEU A 90 -1.92 16.92 -24.86
CA LEU A 90 -1.61 17.42 -26.20
C LEU A 90 -2.31 18.76 -26.42
N GLY A 91 -1.53 19.82 -26.67
CA GLY A 91 -2.04 21.14 -27.04
C GLY A 91 -1.93 21.37 -28.54
N ILE A 92 -3.02 21.82 -29.17
CA ILE A 92 -3.03 22.20 -30.59
C ILE A 92 -2.92 23.71 -30.71
N ILE A 93 -1.79 24.19 -31.22
CA ILE A 93 -1.49 25.62 -31.38
C ILE A 93 -1.36 25.98 -32.86
N GLY A 94 -1.76 27.21 -33.21
CA GLY A 94 -1.69 27.68 -34.59
C GLY A 94 -2.54 28.92 -34.82
N ARG A 95 -2.38 29.57 -35.97
CA ARG A 95 -3.16 30.75 -36.37
C ARG A 95 -4.65 30.41 -36.52
N ASN A 96 -5.52 31.42 -36.42
CA ASN A 96 -6.93 31.26 -36.79
C ASN A 96 -7.02 30.88 -38.27
N GLY A 97 -7.88 29.91 -38.59
CA GLY A 97 -7.95 29.33 -39.94
C GLY A 97 -6.92 28.23 -40.24
N ALA A 98 -5.98 27.92 -39.34
CA ALA A 98 -5.01 26.82 -39.53
C ALA A 98 -5.63 25.41 -39.40
N GLY A 99 -6.95 25.31 -39.26
CA GLY A 99 -7.64 24.02 -39.22
C GLY A 99 -7.69 23.29 -37.88
N LYS A 100 -7.36 23.96 -36.77
CA LYS A 100 -7.38 23.36 -35.42
C LYS A 100 -8.70 22.67 -35.07
N THR A 101 -9.84 23.34 -35.30
CA THR A 101 -11.17 22.78 -35.04
C THR A 101 -11.45 21.58 -35.92
N THR A 102 -11.05 21.66 -37.19
CA THR A 102 -11.25 20.58 -38.15
C THR A 102 -10.37 19.37 -37.81
N TYR A 103 -9.14 19.58 -37.34
CA TYR A 103 -8.26 18.51 -36.83
C TYR A 103 -8.82 17.87 -35.55
N LEU A 104 -9.37 18.66 -34.63
CA LEU A 104 -10.03 18.14 -33.43
C LEU A 104 -11.23 17.24 -33.81
N ASN A 105 -12.06 17.66 -34.75
CA ASN A 105 -13.20 16.86 -35.22
C ASN A 105 -12.75 15.55 -35.87
N ASP A 106 -11.67 15.59 -36.66
CA ASP A 106 -11.08 14.41 -37.29
C ASP A 106 -10.57 13.41 -36.23
N ILE A 107 -9.76 13.87 -35.27
CA ILE A 107 -9.24 13.03 -34.19
C ILE A 107 -10.35 12.42 -33.33
N VAL A 108 -11.40 13.18 -33.01
CA VAL A 108 -12.53 12.68 -32.19
C VAL A 108 -13.17 11.46 -32.85
N SER A 109 -13.21 11.39 -34.18
CA SER A 109 -13.75 10.24 -34.91
C SER A 109 -12.83 9.00 -34.87
N VAL A 110 -11.51 9.22 -34.69
CA VAL A 110 -10.49 8.16 -34.68
C VAL A 110 -10.23 7.63 -33.28
N ILE A 111 -10.41 8.46 -32.24
CA ILE A 111 -10.15 8.08 -30.84
C ILE A 111 -11.25 7.13 -30.33
N PRO A 112 -10.87 5.98 -29.73
CA PRO A 112 -11.84 5.11 -29.08
C PRO A 112 -12.60 5.81 -27.95
N PRO A 113 -13.90 5.50 -27.74
CA PRO A 113 -14.72 6.13 -26.69
C PRO A 113 -14.22 5.87 -25.26
N THR A 114 -13.25 4.98 -25.09
CA THR A 114 -12.54 4.71 -23.83
C THR A 114 -11.72 5.92 -23.32
N TYR A 115 -11.36 6.85 -24.21
CA TYR A 115 -10.59 8.05 -23.87
C TYR A 115 -11.51 9.25 -23.72
N LYS A 116 -11.26 10.07 -22.69
CA LYS A 116 -11.95 11.36 -22.50
C LYS A 116 -11.22 12.45 -23.28
N ILE A 117 -11.98 13.21 -24.05
CA ILE A 117 -11.52 14.41 -24.74
C ILE A 117 -12.06 15.60 -23.96
N CYS A 118 -11.18 16.50 -23.53
CA CYS A 118 -11.55 17.73 -22.81
C CYS A 118 -11.05 18.94 -23.60
N TYR A 119 -11.85 20.00 -23.65
CA TYR A 119 -11.51 21.28 -24.26
C TYR A 119 -11.33 22.33 -23.15
N PHE A 120 -10.36 23.22 -23.30
CA PHE A 120 -10.10 24.37 -22.43
C PHE A 120 -10.18 25.66 -23.24
#